data_AF-B9AER5-F1
#
_entry.id   AF-B9AER5-F1
#
_cell.length_a   1.000
_cell.length_b   1.000
_cell.length_c   1.000
_cell.angle_alpha   90.00
_cell.angle_beta   90.00
_cell.angle_gamma   90.00
#
_symmetry.space_group_name_H-M   'P 1'
#
loop_
_entity.id
_entity.type
_entity.pdbx_description
1 polymer ?
#
loop_
_entity_poly.entity_id
_entity_poly.type
_entity_poly.pdbx_seq_one_letter_code
_entity_poly.pdbx_strand_id
1 'polypeptide(L)' 'MCPQNVYAISSEPNKKSVQLPYVNFGDRCDKCGKCEIACPDQAITVNDLEGE' A
#
# COMPACT_ATOMS: atom_id res chain seq x y z
N MET A 1 -6.59 -3.60 -4.91
CA MET A 1 -6.79 -2.22 -5.41
C MET A 1 -7.45 -1.38 -4.30
N CYS A 2 -6.96 -0.17 -3.99
CA CYS A 2 -7.40 0.61 -2.82
C CYS A 2 -8.52 1.61 -3.17
N PRO A 3 -9.69 1.59 -2.52
CA PRO A 3 -10.80 2.51 -2.80
C PRO A 3 -10.56 3.94 -2.29
N GLN A 4 -9.70 4.11 -1.28
CA GLN A 4 -9.39 5.42 -0.67
C GLN A 4 -8.17 6.10 -1.31
N ASN A 5 -7.61 5.50 -2.37
CA ASN A 5 -6.41 5.98 -3.07
C ASN A 5 -5.25 6.34 -2.11
N VAL A 6 -4.91 5.44 -1.18
CA VAL A 6 -3.85 5.70 -0.17
C VAL A 6 -2.43 5.65 -0.74
N TYR A 7 -2.25 5.02 -1.90
CA TYR A 7 -0.94 4.82 -2.53
C TYR A 7 -0.68 5.84 -3.64
N ALA A 8 0.58 6.22 -3.80
CA ALA A 8 1.09 6.96 -4.95
C ALA A 8 2.22 6.17 -5.63
N ILE A 9 2.52 6.47 -6.89
CA ILE A 9 3.64 5.87 -7.61
C ILE A 9 4.89 6.72 -7.40
N SER A 10 6.04 6.08 -7.15
CA SER A 10 7.32 6.78 -7.02
C SER A 10 7.69 7.50 -8.31
N SER A 11 8.08 8.77 -8.23
CA SER A 11 8.55 9.54 -9.39
C SER A 11 9.83 8.94 -9.97
N GLU A 12 10.73 8.50 -9.10
CA GLU A 12 11.99 7.89 -9.48
C GLU A 12 11.86 6.35 -9.53
N PRO A 13 12.40 5.69 -10.58
CA PRO A 13 12.45 4.25 -10.65
C PRO A 13 13.58 3.69 -9.76
N ASN A 14 13.40 2.45 -9.28
CA ASN A 14 14.42 1.76 -8.49
C ASN A 14 15.58 1.21 -9.35
N LYS A 15 16.51 0.47 -8.74
CA LYS A 15 17.66 -0.18 -9.42
C LYS A 15 17.29 -1.15 -10.55
N LYS A 16 16.03 -1.57 -10.63
CA LYS A 16 15.48 -2.45 -11.68
C LYS A 16 14.65 -1.68 -12.71
N SER A 17 14.73 -0.34 -12.72
CA SER A 17 13.94 0.55 -13.58
C SER A 17 12.43 0.45 -13.38
N VAL A 18 11.98 0.06 -12.17
CA VAL A 18 10.56 -0.07 -11.83
C VAL A 18 10.16 1.05 -10.88
N GLN A 19 9.05 1.73 -11.17
CA GLN A 19 8.42 2.67 -10.24
C GLN A 19 7.55 1.89 -9.25
N LEU A 20 7.84 2.04 -7.97
CA LEU A 20 7.15 1.29 -6.91
C LEU A 20 6.03 2.15 -6.29
N PRO A 21 4.87 1.56 -5.99
CA PRO A 21 3.87 2.24 -5.18
C PRO A 21 4.37 2.41 -3.74
N TYR A 22 4.05 3.55 -3.12
CA TYR A 22 4.31 3.85 -1.71
C TYR A 22 3.07 4.46 -1.04
N VAL A 23 2.98 4.37 0.28
CA VAL A 23 1.88 4.95 1.06
C VAL A 23 2.08 6.46 1.18
N ASN A 24 1.13 7.26 0.70
CA ASN A 24 1.17 8.72 0.78
C ASN A 24 0.02 9.30 1.61
N PHE A 25 -1.12 8.61 1.70
CA PHE A 25 -2.30 9.06 2.45
C PHE A 25 -2.79 7.98 3.40
N GLY A 26 -1.89 7.49 4.26
CA GLY A 26 -2.16 6.40 5.20
C GLY A 26 -3.36 6.66 6.11
N ASP A 27 -3.58 7.91 6.50
CA ASP A 27 -4.70 8.34 7.36
C ASP A 27 -6.08 8.14 6.74
N ARG A 28 -6.16 7.99 5.40
CA ARG A 28 -7.42 7.69 4.70
C ARG A 28 -7.74 6.20 4.67
N CYS A 29 -6.84 5.34 5.14
CA CYS A 29 -7.04 3.91 5.12
C CYS A 29 -8.23 3.53 6.02
N ASP A 30 -9.30 3.02 5.42
CA ASP A 30 -10.45 2.46 6.15
C ASP A 30 -10.23 1.01 6.61
N LYS A 31 -9.03 0.46 6.36
CA LYS A 31 -8.63 -0.91 6.66
C LYS A 31 -9.43 -2.02 5.97
N CYS A 32 -10.00 -1.77 4.78
CA CYS A 32 -10.71 -2.81 4.01
C CYS A 32 -9.92 -4.07 3.61
N GLY A 33 -8.61 -4.18 3.85
CA GLY A 33 -7.80 -5.37 3.54
C GLY A 33 -7.59 -5.68 2.05
N LYS A 34 -8.21 -4.94 1.12
CA LYS A 34 -8.18 -5.26 -0.33
C LYS A 34 -6.80 -5.17 -0.96
N CYS A 35 -5.91 -4.35 -0.42
CA CYS A 35 -4.54 -4.23 -0.92
C CYS A 35 -3.64 -5.38 -0.46
N GLU A 36 -3.88 -5.92 0.73
CA GLU A 36 -3.17 -7.09 1.25
C GLU A 36 -3.48 -8.33 0.41
N ILE A 37 -4.77 -8.60 0.14
CA ILE A 37 -5.21 -9.74 -0.68
C ILE A 37 -4.78 -9.59 -2.15
N ALA A 38 -4.78 -8.36 -2.68
CA ALA A 38 -4.48 -8.12 -4.09
C ALA A 38 -2.97 -8.08 -4.40
N CYS A 39 -2.09 -8.04 -3.39
CA CYS A 39 -0.65 -7.97 -3.62
C CYS A 39 -0.12 -9.37 -3.94
N PRO A 40 0.39 -9.62 -5.16
CA PRO A 40 0.85 -10.96 -5.55
C PRO A 40 2.05 -11.43 -4.73
N ASP A 41 2.92 -10.49 -4.34
CA ASP A 41 4.10 -10.75 -3.52
C ASP A 41 3.81 -10.66 -2.01
N GLN A 42 2.55 -10.41 -1.61
CA GLN A 42 2.12 -10.24 -0.22
C GLN A 42 2.97 -9.21 0.56
N ALA A 43 3.42 -8.15 -0.12
CA ALA A 43 4.31 -7.13 0.45
C ALA A 43 3.60 -6.06 1.29
N ILE A 44 2.27 -6.13 1.41
CA ILE A 44 1.44 -5.14 2.11
C ILE A 44 0.68 -5.85 3.23
N THR A 45 0.71 -5.27 4.43
CA THR A 45 -0.08 -5.72 5.58
C THR A 45 -0.96 -4.58 6.08
N VAL A 46 -2.24 -4.85 6.33
CA VAL A 46 -3.19 -3.92 6.94
C VAL A 46 -3.37 -4.32 8.41
N ASN A 47 -2.70 -3.60 9.30
CA ASN A 47 -2.83 -3.84 10.73
C ASN A 47 -4.02 -3.08 11.31
N ASP A 48 -4.83 -3.77 12.09
CA ASP A 48 -5.63 -3.13 13.12
C ASP A 48 -4.69 -2.80 14.28
N LEU A 49 -4.46 -1.51 14.54
CA LEU A 49 -3.89 -1.08 15.82
C LEU A 49 -4.90 -1.37 16.94
N GLU A 50 -5.13 -2.64 17.26
CA GLU A 50 -5.58 -3.07 18.57
C GLU A 50 -4.37 -3.74 19.23
N GLY A 51 -3.97 -3.20 20.37
CA GLY A 51 -2.61 -3.27 20.90
C GLY A 51 -2.03 -4.65 21.18
N GLU A 52 -0.71 -4.64 21.26
CA GLU A 52 0.11 -5.57 22.04
C GLU A 52 1.13 -4.75 22.85
#